data_AF-A0A1I8C3N7-F1
#
_entry.id   AF-A0A1I8C3N7-F1
#
_cell.length_a   1.000
_cell.length_b   1.000
_cell.length_c   1.000
_cell.angle_alpha   90.00
_cell.angle_beta   90.00
_cell.angle_gamma   90.00
#
_symmetry.space_group_name_H-M   'P 1'
#
loop_
_entity.id
_entity.type
_entity.pdbx_description
1 polymer ?
#
loop_
_entity_poly.entity_id
_entity_poly.type
_entity_poly.pdbx_seq_one_letter_code
_entity_poly.pdbx_strand_id
1 'polypeptide(L)'
;MLWTGCGPKHGRAIKLWMSFKLLGVDAIRNYMRNGNRLCKLYEKLIDESEYFEVFTPTIGSLVTLKVKNVGAEENKGILDAIQSDRRVHLTASDTNGTYYIRIILSPIGHRDQDVAFFMKVITEVTKKYLDNKPASPIALTEGKKLRPMHTIALNTKNICKSRMQVIFSINNNGVCI
;
A
#
# COMPACT_ATOMS: atom_id res chain seq x y z
N MET A 1 2.10 33.97 -17.86
CA MET A 1 1.04 33.05 -17.39
C MET A 1 1.12 31.76 -18.20
N LEU A 2 1.96 30.79 -17.82
CA LEU A 2 2.11 29.51 -18.52
C LEU A 2 1.69 28.39 -17.57
N TRP A 3 0.42 28.00 -17.64
CA TRP A 3 -0.24 27.03 -16.76
C TRP A 3 0.20 25.56 -16.95
N THR A 4 1.21 25.28 -17.79
CA THR A 4 1.69 23.92 -18.05
C THR A 4 3.17 23.96 -18.41
N GLY A 5 3.98 23.08 -17.80
CA GLY A 5 5.43 22.99 -18.05
C GLY A 5 5.82 22.94 -19.53
N CYS A 6 7.06 23.35 -19.81
CA CYS A 6 7.58 23.53 -21.16
C CYS A 6 7.79 22.17 -21.86
N GLY A 7 6.80 21.73 -22.66
CA GLY A 7 6.88 20.51 -23.47
C GLY A 7 5.62 20.28 -24.31
N PRO A 8 5.70 19.42 -25.36
CA PRO A 8 4.55 19.12 -26.22
C PRO A 8 3.37 18.56 -25.41
N LYS A 9 2.19 19.16 -25.58
CA LYS A 9 0.97 18.71 -24.93
C LYS A 9 0.44 17.48 -25.63
N HIS A 10 0.52 16.34 -24.95
CA HIS A 10 -0.14 15.12 -25.39
C HIS A 10 -1.65 15.25 -25.14
N GLY A 11 -2.47 14.77 -26.07
CA GLY A 11 -3.94 14.76 -25.97
C GLY A 11 -4.45 13.82 -24.87
N ARG A 12 -4.17 14.11 -23.60
CA ARG A 12 -4.61 13.31 -22.45
C ARG A 12 -6.13 13.40 -22.22
N ALA A 13 -6.77 14.42 -22.77
CA ALA A 13 -8.21 14.63 -22.68
C ALA A 13 -9.02 13.54 -23.40
N ILE A 14 -8.55 13.01 -24.55
CA ILE A 14 -9.31 11.99 -25.29
C ILE A 14 -9.49 10.70 -24.48
N LYS A 15 -8.49 10.34 -23.67
CA LYS A 15 -8.55 9.16 -22.80
C LYS A 15 -9.63 9.34 -21.73
N LEU A 16 -9.71 10.51 -21.12
CA LEU A 16 -10.75 10.82 -20.13
C LEU A 16 -12.13 10.88 -20.79
N TRP A 17 -12.25 11.53 -21.95
CA TRP A 17 -13.51 11.62 -22.70
C TRP A 17 -14.04 10.23 -23.09
N MET A 18 -13.18 9.36 -23.61
CA MET A 18 -13.55 7.97 -23.92
C MET A 18 -13.98 7.21 -22.66
N SER A 19 -13.23 7.29 -21.56
CA SER A 19 -13.60 6.62 -20.31
C SER A 19 -14.98 7.07 -19.80
N PHE A 20 -15.27 8.37 -19.80
CA PHE A 20 -16.56 8.89 -19.35
C PHE A 20 -17.71 8.52 -20.28
N LYS A 21 -17.50 8.53 -21.59
CA LYS A 21 -18.54 8.18 -22.58
C LYS A 21 -18.84 6.68 -22.61
N LEU A 22 -17.83 5.82 -22.48
CA LEU A 22 -18.00 4.37 -22.54
C LEU A 22 -18.54 3.77 -21.24
N LEU A 23 -18.02 4.20 -20.09
CA LEU A 23 -18.41 3.63 -18.80
C LEU A 23 -19.62 4.34 -18.19
N GLY A 24 -19.75 5.64 -18.42
CA GLY A 24 -20.69 6.49 -17.69
C GLY A 24 -20.24 6.78 -16.25
N VAL A 25 -20.87 7.79 -15.65
CA VAL A 25 -20.51 8.26 -14.30
C VAL A 25 -20.90 7.24 -13.23
N ASP A 26 -22.03 6.56 -13.40
CA ASP A 26 -22.54 5.62 -12.40
C ASP A 26 -21.69 4.37 -12.27
N ALA A 27 -21.14 3.85 -13.39
CA ALA A 27 -20.22 2.72 -13.35
C ALA A 27 -18.92 3.07 -12.61
N ILE A 28 -18.36 4.25 -12.86
CA ILE A 28 -17.14 4.74 -12.16
C ILE A 28 -17.42 4.89 -10.66
N ARG A 29 -18.56 5.45 -10.30
CA ARG A 29 -18.96 5.58 -8.89
C ARG A 29 -19.14 4.22 -8.22
N ASN A 30 -19.78 3.27 -8.91
CA ASN A 30 -19.97 1.93 -8.38
C ASN A 30 -18.64 1.18 -8.23
N TYR A 31 -17.71 1.37 -9.16
CA TYR A 31 -16.36 0.84 -9.08
C TYR A 31 -15.64 1.30 -7.80
N MET A 32 -15.62 2.60 -7.53
CA MET A 32 -15.03 3.16 -6.31
C MET A 32 -15.71 2.63 -5.04
N ARG A 33 -17.05 2.53 -5.05
CA ARG A 33 -17.83 1.98 -3.92
C ARG A 33 -17.52 0.52 -3.65
N ASN A 34 -17.36 -0.30 -4.68
CA ASN A 34 -16.99 -1.70 -4.52
C ASN A 34 -15.57 -1.84 -3.93
N GLY A 35 -14.63 -0.98 -4.33
CA GLY A 35 -13.29 -0.95 -3.75
C GLY A 35 -13.34 -0.66 -2.24
N ASN A 36 -14.12 0.33 -1.83
CA ASN A 36 -14.35 0.64 -0.42
C ASN A 36 -15.05 -0.51 0.32
N ARG A 37 -16.03 -1.19 -0.30
CA ARG A 37 -16.68 -2.38 0.27
C ARG A 37 -15.67 -3.47 0.59
N LEU A 38 -14.76 -3.78 -0.34
CA LEU A 38 -13.71 -4.79 -0.14
C LEU A 38 -12.77 -4.41 1.01
N CYS A 39 -12.37 -3.14 1.10
CA CYS A 39 -11.52 -2.68 2.19
C CYS A 39 -12.20 -2.76 3.56
N LYS A 40 -13.49 -2.41 3.65
CA LYS A 40 -14.26 -2.58 4.89
C LYS A 40 -14.43 -4.05 5.28
N LEU A 41 -14.53 -4.96 4.32
CA LEU A 41 -14.54 -6.40 4.62
C LEU A 41 -13.18 -6.83 5.19
N TYR A 42 -12.09 -6.33 4.62
CA TYR A 42 -10.75 -6.64 5.11
C TYR A 42 -10.47 -6.05 6.49
N GLU A 43 -10.95 -4.84 6.77
CA GLU A 43 -10.87 -4.19 8.08
C GLU A 43 -11.54 -5.04 9.18
N LYS A 44 -12.73 -5.57 8.92
CA LYS A 44 -13.40 -6.50 9.84
C LYS A 44 -12.59 -7.77 10.10
N LEU A 45 -11.99 -8.34 9.05
CA LEU A 45 -11.14 -9.52 9.19
C LEU A 45 -9.87 -9.24 10.01
N ILE A 46 -9.34 -8.01 9.94
CA ILE A 46 -8.22 -7.58 10.79
C ILE A 46 -8.69 -7.47 12.24
N ASP A 47 -9.85 -6.85 12.49
CA ASP A 47 -10.38 -6.67 13.85
C ASP A 47 -10.70 -8.00 14.53
N GLU A 48 -11.17 -9.00 13.77
CA GLU A 48 -11.39 -10.37 14.25
C GLU A 48 -10.09 -11.09 14.61
N SER A 49 -8.94 -10.61 14.13
CA SER A 49 -7.65 -11.26 14.33
C SER A 49 -6.89 -10.65 15.53
N GLU A 50 -6.33 -11.51 16.37
CA GLU A 50 -5.60 -11.06 17.57
C GLU A 50 -4.20 -10.50 17.25
N TYR A 51 -3.64 -10.81 16.08
CA TYR A 51 -2.26 -10.46 15.72
C TYR A 51 -2.11 -9.07 15.12
N PHE A 52 -3.17 -8.53 14.53
CA PHE A 52 -3.11 -7.32 13.73
C PHE A 52 -3.95 -6.20 14.35
N GLU A 53 -3.54 -4.97 14.08
CA GLU A 53 -4.19 -3.72 14.46
C GLU A 53 -4.31 -2.83 13.22
N VAL A 54 -5.47 -2.19 13.06
CA VAL A 54 -5.69 -1.19 12.02
C VAL A 54 -5.03 0.13 12.47
N PHE A 55 -4.03 0.61 11.73
CA PHE A 55 -3.29 1.82 12.11
C PHE A 55 -4.07 3.11 11.81
N THR A 56 -4.86 3.12 10.73
CA THR A 56 -5.63 4.29 10.29
C THR A 56 -6.95 3.79 9.75
N PRO A 57 -8.08 4.49 10.05
CA PRO A 57 -9.36 4.12 9.47
C PRO A 57 -9.29 4.05 7.96
N THR A 58 -9.99 3.07 7.40
CA THR A 58 -9.96 2.81 5.97
C THR A 58 -10.53 3.98 5.15
N ILE A 59 -9.72 4.53 4.24
CA ILE A 59 -10.14 5.57 3.29
C ILE A 59 -9.96 5.05 1.87
N GLY A 60 -11.06 4.97 1.13
CA GLY A 60 -11.06 4.52 -0.26
C GLY A 60 -10.75 3.03 -0.40
N SER A 61 -9.74 2.71 -1.21
CA SER A 61 -9.32 1.33 -1.54
C SER A 61 -8.03 0.91 -0.83
N LEU A 62 -7.66 1.58 0.25
CA LEU A 62 -6.41 1.38 0.97
C LEU A 62 -6.69 1.00 2.42
N VAL A 63 -6.05 -0.07 2.89
CA VAL A 63 -6.06 -0.47 4.30
C VAL A 63 -4.64 -0.45 4.84
N THR A 64 -4.48 0.06 6.05
CA THR A 64 -3.19 0.15 6.73
C THR A 64 -3.18 -0.74 7.95
N LEU A 65 -2.24 -1.68 8.00
CA LEU A 65 -2.11 -2.66 9.08
C LEU A 65 -0.78 -2.53 9.80
N LYS A 66 -0.82 -2.89 11.09
CA LYS A 66 0.33 -3.01 11.98
C LYS A 66 0.19 -4.30 12.76
N VAL A 67 1.30 -4.99 13.01
CA VAL A 67 1.31 -6.17 13.87
C VAL A 67 1.37 -5.72 15.33
N LYS A 68 0.52 -6.26 16.18
CA LYS A 68 0.46 -5.92 17.62
C LYS A 68 1.72 -6.42 18.33
N ASN A 69 2.17 -5.68 19.35
CA ASN A 69 3.29 -6.04 20.24
C ASN A 69 4.65 -6.26 19.55
N VAL A 70 4.83 -5.67 18.36
CA VAL A 70 6.02 -5.86 17.52
C VAL A 70 6.69 -4.51 17.25
N GLY A 71 8.02 -4.49 17.31
CA GLY A 71 8.82 -3.28 17.03
C GLY A 71 8.86 -2.93 15.54
N ALA A 72 9.30 -1.71 15.19
CA ALA A 72 9.37 -1.28 13.79
C ALA A 72 10.26 -2.17 12.91
N GLU A 73 11.39 -2.67 13.45
CA GLU A 73 12.31 -3.57 12.74
C GLU A 73 11.72 -4.97 12.55
N GLU A 74 11.00 -5.48 13.54
CA GLU A 74 10.33 -6.78 13.41
C GLU A 74 9.19 -6.71 12.39
N ASN A 75 8.45 -5.58 12.31
CA ASN A 75 7.41 -5.38 11.30
C ASN A 75 7.99 -5.32 9.88
N LYS A 76 9.21 -4.77 9.71
CA LYS A 76 9.97 -4.86 8.45
C LYS A 76 10.33 -6.31 8.11
N GLY A 77 10.83 -7.07 9.08
CA GLY A 77 11.16 -8.49 8.87
C GLY A 77 9.93 -9.33 8.48
N ILE A 78 8.76 -9.05 9.05
CA ILE A 78 7.49 -9.69 8.65
C ILE A 78 7.14 -9.33 7.21
N LEU A 79 7.26 -8.06 6.81
CA LEU A 79 7.02 -7.65 5.43
C LEU A 79 7.97 -8.37 4.45
N ASP A 80 9.26 -8.42 4.77
CA ASP A 80 10.26 -9.08 3.94
C ASP A 80 9.95 -10.59 3.81
N ALA A 81 9.52 -11.23 4.90
CA ALA A 81 9.07 -12.63 4.87
C ALA A 81 7.84 -12.81 3.97
N ILE A 82 6.84 -11.91 4.05
CA ILE A 82 5.66 -11.94 3.17
C ILE A 82 6.05 -11.75 1.70
N GLN A 83 6.97 -10.83 1.40
CA GLN A 83 7.43 -10.58 0.03
C GLN A 83 8.27 -11.76 -0.50
N SER A 84 9.06 -12.42 0.35
CA SER A 84 9.86 -13.60 -0.01
C SER A 84 9.02 -14.79 -0.47
N ASP A 85 7.81 -14.93 0.10
CA ASP A 85 6.84 -15.97 -0.22
C ASP A 85 6.22 -15.78 -1.62
N ARG A 86 6.26 -14.56 -2.17
CA ARG A 86 5.81 -14.19 -3.54
C ARG A 86 4.33 -14.43 -3.86
N ARG A 87 3.53 -14.91 -2.90
CA ARG A 87 2.06 -15.06 -3.05
C ARG A 87 1.33 -13.71 -3.03
N VAL A 88 1.81 -12.77 -2.23
CA VAL A 88 1.20 -11.45 -2.03
C VAL A 88 2.28 -10.37 -2.06
N HIS A 89 2.02 -9.28 -2.76
CA HIS A 89 2.91 -8.12 -2.77
C HIS A 89 2.30 -6.97 -1.97
N LEU A 90 3.00 -6.55 -0.93
CA LEU A 90 2.61 -5.46 -0.05
C LEU A 90 3.65 -4.34 -0.09
N THR A 91 3.19 -3.12 0.10
CA THR A 91 4.05 -1.95 0.22
C THR A 91 4.02 -1.49 1.67
N ALA A 92 5.13 -0.99 2.20
CA ALA A 92 5.15 -0.38 3.51
C ALA A 92 5.43 1.11 3.44
N SER A 93 5.11 1.79 4.54
CA SER A 93 5.42 3.20 4.73
C SER A 93 5.78 3.43 6.19
N ASP A 94 6.61 4.43 6.42
CA ASP A 94 7.03 4.87 7.74
C ASP A 94 6.49 6.28 7.95
N THR A 95 5.90 6.53 9.11
CA THR A 95 5.49 7.88 9.51
C THR A 95 5.82 8.07 10.98
N ASN A 96 6.60 9.11 11.27
CA ASN A 96 7.00 9.49 12.63
C ASN A 96 7.59 8.33 13.45
N GLY A 97 8.39 7.45 12.82
CA GLY A 97 9.03 6.30 13.48
C GLY A 97 8.11 5.11 13.71
N THR A 98 6.87 5.16 13.20
CA THR A 98 5.96 4.02 13.18
C THR A 98 5.93 3.40 11.79
N TYR A 99 6.39 2.15 11.71
CA TYR A 99 6.38 1.37 10.48
C TYR A 99 5.06 0.61 10.34
N TYR A 100 4.38 0.77 9.20
CA TYR A 100 3.13 0.10 8.91
C TYR A 100 3.08 -0.43 7.47
N ILE A 101 2.23 -1.42 7.25
CA ILE A 101 2.08 -2.10 5.97
C ILE A 101 0.78 -1.62 5.32
N ARG A 102 0.83 -1.38 4.01
CA ARG A 102 -0.25 -0.84 3.21
C ARG A 102 -0.72 -1.85 2.19
N ILE A 103 -2.03 -2.06 2.13
CA ILE A 103 -2.69 -2.97 1.19
C ILE A 103 -3.69 -2.18 0.37
N ILE A 104 -3.63 -2.34 -0.95
CA ILE A 104 -4.58 -1.73 -1.88
C ILE A 104 -5.48 -2.84 -2.43
N LEU A 105 -6.79 -2.70 -2.25
CA LEU A 105 -7.78 -3.62 -2.78
C LEU A 105 -8.58 -2.93 -3.89
N SER A 106 -8.46 -3.47 -5.10
CA SER A 106 -9.08 -2.96 -6.33
C SER A 106 -10.18 -3.91 -6.88
N PRO A 107 -11.34 -3.38 -7.29
CA PRO A 107 -12.44 -4.21 -7.82
C PRO A 107 -12.09 -5.04 -9.07
N ILE A 108 -11.10 -4.60 -9.86
CA ILE A 108 -10.80 -5.22 -11.16
C ILE A 108 -10.11 -6.58 -11.06
N GLY A 109 -9.49 -6.88 -9.91
CA GLY A 109 -8.70 -8.10 -9.72
C GLY A 109 -8.91 -8.77 -8.36
N HIS A 110 -9.80 -8.22 -7.52
CA HIS A 110 -10.03 -8.75 -6.19
C HIS A 110 -11.52 -9.00 -5.99
N ARG A 111 -11.84 -10.23 -5.61
CA ARG A 111 -13.15 -10.67 -5.13
C ARG A 111 -13.07 -10.91 -3.63
N ASP A 112 -14.22 -11.14 -3.01
CA ASP A 112 -14.32 -11.36 -1.56
C ASP A 112 -13.48 -12.59 -1.11
N GLN A 113 -13.35 -13.60 -1.97
CA GLN A 113 -12.49 -14.76 -1.72
C GLN A 113 -11.00 -14.42 -1.70
N ASP A 114 -10.57 -13.50 -2.56
CA ASP A 114 -9.16 -13.09 -2.64
C ASP A 114 -8.78 -12.29 -1.38
N VAL A 115 -9.71 -11.50 -0.85
CA VAL A 115 -9.55 -10.77 0.42
C VAL A 115 -9.32 -11.74 1.59
N ALA A 116 -10.14 -12.79 1.70
CA ALA A 116 -9.96 -13.82 2.71
C ALA A 116 -8.64 -14.61 2.51
N PHE A 117 -8.26 -14.88 1.27
CA PHE A 117 -7.00 -15.51 0.93
C PHE A 117 -5.80 -14.67 1.37
N PHE A 118 -5.80 -13.36 1.11
CA PHE A 118 -4.73 -12.46 1.56
C PHE A 118 -4.59 -12.48 3.07
N MET A 119 -5.70 -12.38 3.80
CA MET A 119 -5.69 -12.42 5.26
C MET A 119 -5.11 -13.75 5.78
N LYS A 120 -5.50 -14.87 5.17
CA LYS A 120 -5.00 -16.20 5.53
C LYS A 120 -3.48 -16.30 5.31
N VAL A 121 -2.98 -15.87 4.15
CA VAL A 121 -1.54 -15.90 3.82
C VAL A 121 -0.74 -15.03 4.76
N ILE A 122 -1.20 -13.79 5.00
CA ILE A 122 -0.52 -12.85 5.90
C ILE A 122 -0.46 -13.43 7.32
N THR A 123 -1.58 -13.95 7.82
CA THR A 123 -1.63 -14.59 9.14
C THR A 123 -0.70 -15.80 9.23
N GLU A 124 -0.68 -16.66 8.20
CA GLU A 124 0.19 -17.83 8.14
C GLU A 124 1.67 -17.46 8.20
N VAL A 125 2.09 -16.48 7.41
CA VAL A 125 3.49 -16.01 7.36
C VAL A 125 3.86 -15.30 8.65
N THR A 126 2.98 -14.46 9.20
CA THR A 126 3.21 -13.79 10.48
C THR A 126 3.36 -14.80 11.61
N LYS A 127 2.52 -15.82 11.69
CA LYS A 127 2.67 -16.91 12.68
C LYS A 127 4.02 -17.61 12.54
N LYS A 128 4.38 -18.03 11.32
CA LYS A 128 5.69 -18.64 11.04
C LYS A 128 6.85 -17.75 11.45
N TYR A 129 6.75 -16.43 11.25
CA TYR A 129 7.78 -15.48 11.64
C TYR A 129 7.88 -15.34 13.16
N LEU A 130 6.75 -15.30 13.86
CA LEU A 130 6.70 -15.23 15.33
C LEU A 130 7.20 -16.52 16.00
N ASP A 131 6.93 -17.68 15.41
CA ASP A 131 7.39 -18.98 15.94
C ASP A 131 8.90 -19.16 15.74
N ASN A 132 9.42 -18.75 14.58
CA ASN A 132 10.85 -18.80 14.26
C ASN A 132 11.64 -17.63 14.84
N LYS A 133 11.10 -16.92 15.84
CA LYS A 133 11.68 -15.70 16.38
C LYS A 133 13.16 -15.94 16.69
N PRO A 134 14.10 -15.34 15.93
CA PRO A 134 15.47 -15.30 16.39
C PRO A 134 15.43 -14.46 17.67
N ALA A 135 15.73 -15.07 18.82
CA ALA A 135 15.92 -14.31 20.04
C ALA A 135 16.99 -13.27 19.76
N SER A 136 16.61 -11.99 19.68
CA SER A 136 17.57 -10.91 19.57
C SER A 136 17.34 -9.91 20.71
N PRO A 137 18.44 -9.38 21.26
CA PRO A 137 18.50 -8.87 22.62
C PRO A 137 17.81 -7.52 22.74
N ILE A 138 17.33 -7.22 23.95
CA ILE A 138 17.01 -5.88 24.39
C ILE A 138 18.25 -4.99 24.19
N ALA A 139 18.13 -3.90 23.44
CA ALA A 139 18.63 -2.56 23.81
C ALA A 139 18.42 -1.54 22.68
N LEU A 140 17.95 -0.36 23.08
CA LEU A 140 18.14 0.90 22.39
C LEU A 140 19.64 1.12 22.12
N THR A 141 20.04 1.25 20.87
CA THR A 141 21.18 2.09 20.49
C THR A 141 20.93 2.70 19.13
N GLU A 142 21.04 4.01 19.15
CA GLU A 142 21.09 4.98 18.07
C GLU A 142 21.94 4.52 16.86
N GLY A 143 21.58 5.00 15.68
CA GLY A 143 22.53 5.19 14.59
C GLY A 143 22.94 3.94 13.81
N LYS A 144 22.00 3.25 13.16
CA LYS A 144 22.34 2.45 11.98
C LYS A 144 21.70 3.08 10.75
N LYS A 145 22.57 3.60 9.88
CA LYS A 145 22.25 4.15 8.55
C LYS A 145 21.10 3.35 7.94
N LEU A 146 20.01 4.06 7.64
CA LEU A 146 19.03 3.63 6.64
C LEU A 146 19.84 3.08 5.47
N ARG A 147 19.69 1.77 5.20
CA ARG A 147 20.13 1.26 3.91
C ARG A 147 19.44 2.17 2.91
N PRO A 148 20.16 2.79 1.96
CA PRO A 148 19.46 3.46 0.88
C PRO A 148 18.54 2.36 0.36
N MET A 149 17.24 2.65 0.42
CA MET A 149 16.25 1.94 -0.35
C MET A 149 16.91 1.72 -1.71
N HIS A 150 16.77 0.54 -2.28
CA HIS A 150 16.97 0.40 -3.70
C HIS A 150 15.99 1.41 -4.34
N THR A 151 16.42 2.66 -4.43
CA THR A 151 16.03 3.56 -5.48
C THR A 151 16.55 2.76 -6.65
N ILE A 152 15.64 2.02 -7.27
CA ILE A 152 15.70 1.87 -8.70
C ILE A 152 15.75 3.33 -9.16
N ALA A 153 16.97 3.86 -9.23
CA ALA A 153 17.31 5.04 -9.96
C ALA A 153 17.06 4.58 -11.39
N LEU A 154 15.79 4.60 -11.74
CA LEU A 154 15.32 4.65 -13.09
C LEU A 154 16.10 5.82 -13.66
N ASN A 155 17.17 5.48 -14.38
CA ASN A 155 18.12 6.38 -14.99
C ASN A 155 17.31 7.45 -15.73
N THR A 156 17.13 8.61 -15.08
CA THR A 156 16.30 9.70 -15.56
C THR A 156 16.89 10.37 -16.79
N LYS A 157 18.05 9.92 -17.28
CA LYS A 157 18.61 10.37 -18.55
C LYS A 157 17.97 9.73 -19.77
N ASN A 158 17.12 8.70 -19.62
CA ASN A 158 16.43 8.06 -20.76
C ASN A 158 14.90 7.89 -20.61
N ILE A 159 14.26 8.51 -19.61
CA ILE A 159 12.81 8.35 -19.37
C ILE A 159 12.04 9.54 -19.96
N CYS A 160 12.28 9.78 -21.24
CA CYS A 160 11.35 10.50 -22.10
C CYS A 160 10.51 9.46 -22.86
N LYS A 161 9.66 8.70 -22.16
CA LYS A 161 8.42 8.07 -22.65
C LYS A 161 7.88 7.07 -21.62
N SER A 162 6.59 7.23 -21.31
CA SER A 162 5.70 6.31 -20.63
C SER A 162 5.67 6.22 -19.09
N ARG A 163 4.45 6.43 -18.60
CA ARG A 163 3.83 5.97 -17.34
C ARG A 163 4.23 6.70 -16.04
N MET A 164 3.49 7.79 -15.86
CA MET A 164 2.97 8.36 -14.61
C MET A 164 2.93 7.37 -13.43
N GLN A 165 3.94 7.40 -12.56
CA GLN A 165 3.80 6.97 -11.17
C GLN A 165 3.12 8.11 -10.42
N VAL A 166 1.90 7.88 -9.92
CA VAL A 166 1.22 8.82 -9.03
C VAL A 166 1.73 8.53 -7.62
N ILE A 167 2.74 9.30 -7.18
CA ILE A 167 3.16 9.34 -5.78
C ILE A 167 2.19 10.29 -5.07
N PHE A 168 1.28 9.73 -4.25
CA PHE A 168 0.51 10.52 -3.30
C PHE A 168 1.43 10.91 -2.14
N SER A 169 1.84 12.18 -2.10
CA SER A 169 2.56 12.78 -0.98
C SER A 169 1.55 13.34 0.02
N ILE A 170 1.50 12.76 1.21
CA ILE A 170 0.67 13.27 2.31
C ILE A 170 1.45 14.46 2.90
N ASN A 171 0.88 15.67 2.82
CA ASN A 171 1.45 16.84 3.51
C ASN A 171 1.03 16.81 5.00
N ASN A 172 1.84 17.42 5.88
CA ASN A 172 1.76 17.40 7.35
C ASN A 172 0.44 17.90 7.98
N ASN A 173 -0.59 18.20 7.19
CA ASN A 173 -1.89 18.71 7.65
C ASN A 173 -3.05 17.72 7.43
N GLY A 174 -2.79 16.45 7.08
CA GLY A 174 -3.83 15.43 6.98
C GLY A 174 -4.86 15.64 5.86
N VAL A 175 -4.58 16.52 4.89
CA VAL A 175 -5.44 16.74 3.73
C VAL A 175 -4.89 15.96 2.54
N CYS A 176 -5.73 15.07 1.98
CA CYS A 176 -5.46 14.33 0.75
C CYS A 176 -5.67 15.27 -0.46
N ILE A 177 -4.65 15.48 -1.30
CA ILE A 177 -4.75 16.16 -2.60
C ILE A 177 -4.49 15.16 -3.72
#